data_AF-A0A562CF48-F1
#
_entry.id   AF-A0A562CF48-F1
#
_cell.length_a   1.000
_cell.length_b   1.000
_cell.length_c   1.000
_cell.angle_alpha   90.00
_cell.angle_beta   90.00
_cell.angle_gamma   90.00
#
_symmetry.space_group_name_H-M   'P 1'
#
loop_
_entity.id
_entity.type
_entity.pdbx_description
1 polymer ?
#
loop_
_entity_poly.entity_id
_entity_poly.type
_entity_poly.pdbx_seq_one_letter_code
_entity_poly.pdbx_strand_id
1 'polypeptide(L)'
;MAEAARIAVGEGADIVDINMGCPAKKVTGGYSGSALMRDPDHALSLVSAVVAAVDVPVTVKMRLGWDETMLNAPLIAKKAEDAGVRMVTIHGRTRCQFYKGKADWRAISQVKQAVSIPVVANGDVFDAHDAATILEQSGADAVMIGRAHYGAPWLVGSIARTAAGFVTDTPEPGGELADYVTAHYEDMLSLYGMGPGVRHARKHLGWYLDLHAPETPIDIRHRIMTGTEPVIVKRLLRDALIAGCENSMARRVA
;
A
#
# COMPACT_ATOMS: atom_id res chain seq x y z
N MET A 1 7.87 -17.88 -13.44
CA MET A 1 8.16 -16.75 -12.53
C MET A 1 9.55 -16.19 -12.79
N ALA A 2 10.61 -17.03 -12.83
CA ALA A 2 11.97 -16.64 -13.22
C ALA A 2 12.05 -15.71 -14.45
N GLU A 3 11.38 -16.07 -15.54
CA GLU A 3 11.41 -15.25 -16.76
C GLU A 3 10.79 -13.86 -16.57
N ALA A 4 9.68 -13.76 -15.83
CA ALA A 4 9.08 -12.47 -15.51
C ALA A 4 10.01 -11.60 -14.65
N ALA A 5 10.80 -12.22 -13.76
CA ALA A 5 11.81 -11.51 -12.98
C ALA A 5 12.95 -10.99 -13.87
N ARG A 6 13.45 -11.79 -14.82
CA ARG A 6 14.46 -11.34 -15.79
C ARG A 6 13.97 -10.17 -16.63
N ILE A 7 12.73 -10.25 -17.11
CA ILE A 7 12.11 -9.14 -17.85
C ILE A 7 12.03 -7.90 -16.97
N ALA A 8 11.51 -8.01 -15.75
CA ALA A 8 11.41 -6.86 -14.84
C ALA A 8 12.77 -6.21 -14.56
N VAL A 9 13.81 -7.00 -14.35
CA VAL A 9 15.19 -6.50 -14.14
C VAL A 9 15.77 -5.90 -15.42
N GLY A 10 15.51 -6.51 -16.58
CA GLY A 10 15.90 -5.96 -17.88
C GLY A 10 15.24 -4.62 -18.19
N GLU A 11 14.05 -4.37 -17.64
CA GLU A 11 13.33 -3.09 -17.69
C GLU A 11 13.73 -2.12 -16.56
N GLY A 12 14.76 -2.44 -15.77
CA GLY A 12 15.35 -1.54 -14.78
C GLY A 12 14.85 -1.70 -13.34
N ALA A 13 14.23 -2.83 -12.99
CA ALA A 13 13.85 -3.07 -11.60
C ALA A 13 15.07 -3.32 -10.69
N ASP A 14 15.24 -2.48 -9.66
CA ASP A 14 16.32 -2.62 -8.65
C ASP A 14 16.07 -3.74 -7.63
N ILE A 15 14.80 -4.17 -7.49
CA ILE A 15 14.35 -5.19 -6.54
C ILE A 15 13.19 -5.97 -7.18
N VAL A 16 13.12 -7.29 -6.94
CA VAL A 16 11.98 -8.13 -7.34
C VAL A 16 11.24 -8.60 -6.09
N ASP A 17 9.98 -8.19 -5.91
CA ASP A 17 9.12 -8.67 -4.81
C ASP A 17 8.12 -9.75 -5.29
N ILE A 18 8.11 -10.89 -4.61
CA ILE A 18 7.19 -11.99 -4.91
C ILE A 18 5.94 -11.87 -4.06
N ASN A 19 4.79 -11.76 -4.73
CA ASN A 19 3.49 -11.70 -4.07
C ASN A 19 2.99 -13.09 -3.66
N MET A 20 3.00 -13.33 -2.35
CA MET A 20 2.37 -14.47 -1.68
C MET A 20 1.24 -14.03 -0.74
N GLY A 21 0.68 -12.83 -0.92
CA GLY A 21 -0.27 -12.21 0.03
C GLY A 21 -1.66 -11.89 -0.52
N CYS A 22 -1.83 -11.81 -1.84
CA CYS A 22 -3.11 -11.38 -2.42
C CYS A 22 -4.25 -12.38 -2.15
N PRO A 23 -5.37 -11.96 -1.54
CA PRO A 23 -6.50 -12.84 -1.23
C PRO A 23 -7.57 -12.90 -2.35
N ALA A 24 -7.44 -12.08 -3.40
CA ALA A 24 -8.47 -11.92 -4.43
C ALA A 24 -8.73 -13.24 -5.17
N LYS A 25 -10.01 -13.58 -5.36
CA LYS A 25 -10.42 -14.86 -5.98
C LYS A 25 -9.79 -15.09 -7.36
N LYS A 26 -9.69 -14.05 -8.18
CA LYS A 26 -9.05 -14.13 -9.51
C LYS A 26 -7.56 -14.52 -9.44
N VAL A 27 -6.87 -14.14 -8.36
CA VAL A 27 -5.46 -14.47 -8.14
C VAL A 27 -5.34 -15.86 -7.50
N THR A 28 -6.09 -16.12 -6.43
CA THR A 28 -6.00 -17.40 -5.72
C THR A 28 -6.53 -18.58 -6.54
N GLY A 29 -7.49 -18.35 -7.45
CA GLY A 29 -8.01 -19.37 -8.36
C GLY A 29 -7.01 -19.82 -9.43
N GLY A 30 -6.02 -18.98 -9.75
CA GLY A 30 -4.86 -19.35 -10.57
C GLY A 30 -3.67 -19.84 -9.74
N TYR A 31 -3.90 -20.35 -8.52
CA TYR A 31 -2.86 -20.85 -7.60
C TYR A 31 -1.73 -19.85 -7.31
N SER A 32 -2.04 -18.55 -7.31
CA SER A 32 -1.09 -17.46 -7.09
C SER A 32 -1.43 -16.65 -5.84
N GLY A 33 -0.57 -15.71 -5.45
CA GLY A 33 -0.77 -14.89 -4.26
C GLY A 33 -0.79 -15.77 -3.00
N SER A 34 -1.70 -15.47 -2.09
CA SER A 34 -1.84 -16.24 -0.84
C SER A 34 -2.22 -17.72 -1.01
N ALA A 35 -2.63 -18.17 -2.19
CA ALA A 35 -2.83 -19.60 -2.44
C ALA A 35 -1.52 -20.40 -2.33
N LEU A 36 -0.38 -19.77 -2.65
CA LEU A 36 0.95 -20.36 -2.51
C LEU A 36 1.26 -20.72 -1.04
N MET A 37 0.68 -20.01 -0.07
CA MET A 37 0.87 -20.33 1.34
C MET A 37 0.23 -21.66 1.75
N ARG A 38 -0.62 -22.29 0.91
CA ARG A 38 -1.19 -23.62 1.18
C ARG A 38 -0.24 -24.77 0.83
N ASP A 39 0.74 -24.48 -0.02
CA ASP A 39 1.76 -25.43 -0.47
C ASP A 39 3.14 -24.75 -0.41
N PRO A 40 3.74 -24.70 0.79
CA PRO A 40 5.04 -24.05 0.98
C PRO A 40 6.14 -24.59 0.08
N ASP A 41 6.15 -25.90 -0.19
CA ASP A 41 7.22 -26.50 -0.99
C ASP A 41 7.11 -26.07 -2.46
N HIS A 42 5.89 -26.04 -3.01
CA HIS A 42 5.68 -25.45 -4.34
C HIS A 42 6.03 -23.95 -4.35
N ALA A 43 5.59 -23.17 -3.37
CA ALA A 43 5.89 -21.75 -3.29
C ALA A 43 7.40 -21.48 -3.27
N LEU A 44 8.16 -22.26 -2.49
CA LEU A 44 9.61 -22.11 -2.38
C LEU A 44 10.33 -22.54 -3.65
N SER A 45 9.83 -23.53 -4.38
CA SER A 45 10.38 -23.85 -5.71
C SER A 45 10.32 -22.65 -6.67
N LEU A 46 9.24 -21.85 -6.59
CA LEU A 46 9.08 -20.62 -7.38
C LEU A 46 10.03 -19.52 -6.88
N VAL A 47 10.16 -19.36 -5.56
CA VAL A 47 11.08 -18.39 -4.95
C VAL A 47 12.52 -18.69 -5.35
N SER A 48 12.99 -19.93 -5.18
CA SER A 48 14.36 -20.33 -5.56
C SER A 48 14.61 -20.13 -7.04
N ALA A 49 13.63 -20.42 -7.90
CA ALA A 49 13.75 -20.19 -9.34
C ALA A 49 13.88 -18.69 -9.69
N VAL A 50 13.24 -17.79 -8.94
CA VAL A 50 13.39 -16.34 -9.13
C VAL A 50 14.74 -15.85 -8.61
N VAL A 51 15.12 -16.24 -7.39
CA VAL A 51 16.43 -15.88 -6.81
C VAL A 51 17.58 -16.31 -7.71
N ALA A 52 17.53 -17.51 -8.27
CA ALA A 52 18.57 -18.01 -9.18
C ALA A 52 18.57 -17.32 -10.57
N ALA A 53 17.54 -16.56 -10.91
CA ALA A 53 17.37 -15.99 -12.24
C ALA A 53 17.82 -14.54 -12.36
N VAL A 54 18.04 -13.82 -11.25
CA VAL A 54 18.35 -12.39 -11.24
C VAL A 54 19.42 -12.06 -10.19
N ASP A 55 20.23 -11.04 -10.44
CA ASP A 55 21.28 -10.59 -9.52
C ASP A 55 20.81 -9.53 -8.52
N VAL A 56 19.64 -8.94 -8.75
CA VAL A 56 19.05 -7.95 -7.83
C VAL A 56 18.43 -8.62 -6.60
N PRO A 57 18.29 -7.92 -5.46
CA PRO A 57 17.62 -8.47 -4.28
C PRO A 57 16.20 -8.95 -4.58
N VAL A 58 15.90 -10.18 -4.15
CA VAL A 58 14.54 -10.74 -4.19
C VAL A 58 13.92 -10.68 -2.80
N THR A 59 12.69 -10.20 -2.73
CA THR A 59 11.92 -10.06 -1.49
C THR A 59 10.60 -10.83 -1.60
N VAL A 60 9.96 -11.13 -0.45
CA VAL A 60 8.66 -11.80 -0.44
C VAL A 60 7.68 -11.04 0.43
N LYS A 61 6.52 -10.71 -0.13
CA LYS A 61 5.38 -10.18 0.63
C LYS A 61 4.28 -11.22 0.79
N MET A 62 3.97 -11.56 2.03
CA MET A 62 2.98 -12.57 2.38
C MET A 62 2.01 -12.11 3.48
N ARG A 63 1.11 -13.02 3.85
CA ARG A 63 0.18 -12.88 4.99
C ARG A 63 0.69 -13.72 6.16
N LEU A 64 -0.04 -13.78 7.27
CA LEU A 64 0.26 -14.72 8.36
C LEU A 64 0.08 -16.20 7.95
N GLY A 65 -0.79 -16.44 6.97
CA GLY A 65 -1.24 -17.78 6.59
C GLY A 65 -2.47 -17.77 5.70
N TRP A 66 -3.01 -18.94 5.40
CA TRP A 66 -4.27 -19.07 4.67
C TRP A 66 -5.48 -18.71 5.57
N ASP A 67 -5.53 -19.29 6.76
CA ASP A 67 -6.52 -19.07 7.81
C ASP A 67 -5.88 -19.29 9.19
N GLU A 68 -6.69 -19.27 10.25
CA GLU A 68 -6.22 -19.38 11.64
C GLU A 68 -5.60 -20.75 11.97
N THR A 69 -5.86 -21.79 11.15
CA THR A 69 -5.29 -23.13 11.38
C THR A 69 -4.00 -23.35 10.59
N MET A 70 -3.64 -22.42 9.69
CA MET A 70 -2.46 -22.49 8.82
C MET A 70 -1.63 -21.21 8.91
N LEU A 71 -1.15 -20.89 10.11
CA LEU A 71 -0.26 -19.74 10.37
C LEU A 71 1.20 -20.12 10.09
N ASN A 72 1.54 -20.32 8.82
CA ASN A 72 2.84 -20.83 8.40
C ASN A 72 3.82 -19.78 7.89
N ALA A 73 3.55 -18.49 8.10
CA ALA A 73 4.47 -17.41 7.73
C ALA A 73 5.88 -17.57 8.31
N PRO A 74 6.10 -17.96 9.59
CA PRO A 74 7.46 -18.15 10.12
C PRO A 74 8.24 -19.23 9.36
N LEU A 75 7.58 -20.36 9.06
CA LEU A 75 8.18 -21.46 8.30
C LEU A 75 8.55 -21.04 6.88
N ILE A 76 7.62 -20.38 6.17
CA ILE A 76 7.85 -19.92 4.80
C ILE A 76 8.96 -18.87 4.78
N ALA A 77 8.96 -17.92 5.71
CA ALA A 77 9.97 -16.87 5.78
C ALA A 77 11.37 -17.46 6.02
N LYS A 78 11.52 -18.43 6.93
CA LYS A 78 12.81 -19.09 7.16
C LYS A 78 13.31 -19.84 5.93
N LYS A 79 12.46 -20.67 5.32
CA LYS A 79 12.85 -21.38 4.09
C LYS A 79 13.13 -20.42 2.92
N ALA A 80 12.45 -19.29 2.84
CA ALA A 80 12.69 -18.27 1.82
C ALA A 80 14.04 -17.55 2.05
N GLU A 81 14.37 -17.21 3.29
CA GLU A 81 15.69 -16.71 3.68
C GLU A 81 16.79 -17.70 3.27
N ASP A 82 16.63 -18.99 3.58
CA ASP A 82 17.60 -20.03 3.21
C ASP A 82 17.75 -20.17 1.68
N ALA A 83 16.70 -19.83 0.91
CA ALA A 83 16.72 -19.78 -0.55
C ALA A 83 17.34 -18.50 -1.13
N GLY A 84 17.74 -17.54 -0.29
CA GLY A 84 18.42 -16.30 -0.70
C GLY A 84 17.53 -15.05 -0.74
N VAL A 85 16.28 -15.12 -0.26
CA VAL A 85 15.43 -13.92 -0.10
C VAL A 85 16.07 -12.96 0.88
N ARG A 86 16.03 -11.66 0.55
CA ARG A 86 16.77 -10.61 1.27
C ARG A 86 15.92 -9.79 2.24
N MET A 87 14.60 -9.86 2.15
CA MET A 87 13.65 -9.20 3.05
C MET A 87 12.27 -9.86 2.92
N VAL A 88 11.53 -9.94 4.02
CA VAL A 88 10.13 -10.38 4.02
C VAL A 88 9.19 -9.30 4.53
N THR A 89 8.03 -9.16 3.90
CA THR A 89 6.95 -8.29 4.38
C THR A 89 5.75 -9.13 4.79
N ILE A 90 5.28 -8.96 6.03
CA ILE A 90 4.17 -9.73 6.59
C ILE A 90 2.98 -8.82 6.83
N HIS A 91 1.89 -9.07 6.09
CA HIS A 91 0.60 -8.51 6.46
C HIS A 91 0.01 -9.28 7.63
N GLY A 92 -0.28 -8.61 8.74
CA GLY A 92 -0.78 -9.19 10.00
C GLY A 92 -2.20 -9.78 9.94
N ARG A 93 -2.66 -10.23 8.78
CA ARG A 93 -3.92 -10.96 8.63
C ARG A 93 -3.69 -12.23 7.83
N THR A 94 -4.51 -13.25 8.08
CA THR A 94 -4.62 -14.44 7.22
C THR A 94 -5.32 -14.09 5.91
N ARG A 95 -5.24 -14.98 4.91
CA ARG A 95 -5.96 -14.80 3.64
C ARG A 95 -7.46 -14.69 3.88
N CYS A 96 -8.04 -15.59 4.67
CA CYS A 96 -9.49 -15.70 4.88
C CYS A 96 -10.11 -14.49 5.58
N GLN A 97 -9.32 -13.73 6.34
CA GLN A 97 -9.77 -12.46 6.91
C GLN A 97 -9.92 -11.35 5.86
N PHE A 98 -9.29 -11.45 4.68
CA PHE A 98 -9.20 -10.37 3.69
C PHE A 98 -8.70 -9.06 4.32
N TYR A 99 -9.62 -8.11 4.53
CA TYR A 99 -9.41 -6.81 5.16
C TYR A 99 -10.35 -6.59 6.36
N LYS A 100 -11.04 -7.64 6.81
CA LYS A 100 -11.91 -7.62 7.99
C LYS A 100 -11.08 -7.76 9.26
N GLY A 101 -11.68 -7.43 10.40
CA GLY A 101 -11.00 -7.46 11.70
C GLY A 101 -9.81 -6.49 11.74
N LYS A 102 -8.91 -6.70 12.70
CA LYS A 102 -7.67 -5.94 12.86
C LYS A 102 -6.49 -6.81 12.45
N ALA A 103 -5.42 -6.18 11.95
CA ALA A 103 -4.15 -6.89 11.79
C ALA A 103 -3.60 -7.28 13.17
N ASP A 104 -3.19 -8.54 13.32
CA ASP A 104 -2.46 -9.05 14.47
C ASP A 104 -0.96 -8.76 14.27
N TRP A 105 -0.51 -7.65 14.85
CA TRP A 105 0.88 -7.23 14.79
C TRP A 105 1.80 -8.11 15.64
N ARG A 106 1.29 -8.66 16.75
CA ARG A 106 2.08 -9.53 17.63
C ARG A 106 2.40 -10.87 16.97
N ALA A 107 1.49 -11.40 16.16
CA ALA A 107 1.75 -12.62 15.37
C ALA A 107 2.97 -12.48 14.43
N ILE A 108 3.30 -11.26 13.98
CA ILE A 108 4.47 -11.00 13.14
C ILE A 108 5.79 -11.25 13.90
N SER A 109 5.81 -11.13 15.24
CA SER A 109 7.01 -11.37 16.06
C SER A 109 7.55 -12.80 15.91
N GLN A 110 6.69 -13.78 15.65
CA GLN A 110 7.12 -15.16 15.38
C GLN A 110 7.93 -15.26 14.09
N VAL A 111 7.61 -14.44 13.09
CA VAL A 111 8.40 -14.35 11.85
C VAL A 111 9.73 -13.67 12.14
N LYS A 112 9.72 -12.56 12.88
CA LYS A 112 10.95 -11.85 13.26
C LYS A 112 11.94 -12.74 14.02
N GLN A 113 11.44 -13.60 14.90
CA GLN A 113 12.26 -14.54 15.66
C GLN A 113 12.81 -15.69 14.79
N ALA A 114 12.14 -16.01 13.69
CA ALA A 114 12.50 -17.14 12.84
C ALA A 114 13.59 -16.82 11.81
N VAL A 115 13.83 -15.54 11.51
CA VAL A 115 14.74 -15.11 10.42
C VAL A 115 15.77 -14.08 10.90
N SER A 116 16.88 -13.96 10.18
CA SER A 116 17.91 -12.94 10.39
C SER A 116 17.80 -11.78 9.40
N ILE A 117 17.17 -11.99 8.24
CA ILE A 117 16.87 -10.93 7.26
C ILE A 117 15.85 -9.90 7.79
N PRO A 118 15.81 -8.68 7.23
CA PRO A 118 14.83 -7.68 7.58
C PRO A 118 13.37 -8.15 7.42
N VAL A 119 12.54 -7.81 8.39
CA VAL A 119 11.10 -8.06 8.42
C VAL A 119 10.36 -6.72 8.41
N VAL A 120 9.41 -6.59 7.48
CA VAL A 120 8.53 -5.41 7.37
C VAL A 120 7.13 -5.78 7.82
N ALA A 121 6.63 -5.13 8.86
CA ALA A 121 5.26 -5.30 9.33
C ALA A 121 4.27 -4.50 8.45
N ASN A 122 3.12 -5.08 8.14
CA ASN A 122 2.11 -4.45 7.31
C ASN A 122 0.69 -4.69 7.83
N GLY A 123 -0.16 -3.67 7.69
CA GLY A 123 -1.58 -3.75 8.01
C GLY A 123 -1.95 -2.76 9.11
N ASP A 124 -2.93 -1.91 8.80
CA ASP A 124 -3.53 -0.96 9.74
C ASP A 124 -2.54 0.07 10.33
N VAL A 125 -1.56 0.49 9.52
CA VAL A 125 -0.67 1.63 9.85
C VAL A 125 -1.35 2.91 9.35
N PHE A 126 -1.92 3.73 10.22
CA PHE A 126 -2.59 4.98 9.83
C PHE A 126 -1.81 6.23 10.19
N ASP A 127 -0.99 6.20 11.24
CA ASP A 127 -0.19 7.33 11.68
C ASP A 127 1.16 6.90 12.30
N ALA A 128 1.91 7.86 12.84
CA ALA A 128 3.21 7.61 13.44
C ALA A 128 3.11 6.84 14.77
N HIS A 129 2.01 6.97 15.50
CA HIS A 129 1.78 6.24 16.73
C HIS A 129 1.49 4.76 16.45
N ASP A 130 0.66 4.47 15.44
CA ASP A 130 0.46 3.11 14.93
C ASP A 130 1.78 2.50 14.49
N ALA A 131 2.59 3.23 13.71
CA ALA A 131 3.89 2.74 13.26
C ALA A 131 4.79 2.35 14.44
N ALA A 132 4.91 3.20 15.46
CA ALA A 132 5.68 2.91 16.67
C ALA A 132 5.14 1.69 17.42
N THR A 133 3.83 1.61 17.62
CA THR A 133 3.16 0.50 18.30
C THR A 133 3.34 -0.83 17.56
N ILE A 134 3.26 -0.80 16.23
CA ILE A 134 3.47 -1.98 15.38
C ILE A 134 4.89 -2.49 15.50
N LEU A 135 5.89 -1.60 15.44
CA LEU A 135 7.30 -1.96 15.60
C LEU A 135 7.55 -2.57 16.99
N GLU A 136 7.01 -1.96 18.04
CA GLU A 136 7.12 -2.48 19.41
C GLU A 136 6.51 -3.90 19.54
N GLN A 137 5.30 -4.11 19.02
CA GLN A 137 4.59 -5.39 19.16
C GLN A 137 5.17 -6.51 18.29
N SER A 138 5.65 -6.17 17.09
CA SER A 138 6.14 -7.15 16.11
C SER A 138 7.64 -7.39 16.20
N GLY A 139 8.42 -6.46 16.74
CA GLY A 139 9.88 -6.44 16.62
C GLY A 139 10.38 -6.28 15.19
N ALA A 140 9.52 -5.94 14.24
CA ALA A 140 9.88 -5.74 12.84
C ALA A 140 10.86 -4.56 12.66
N ASP A 141 11.59 -4.56 11.56
CA ASP A 141 12.60 -3.54 11.25
C ASP A 141 12.02 -2.32 10.54
N ALA A 142 10.84 -2.48 9.91
CA ALA A 142 10.13 -1.40 9.25
C ALA A 142 8.61 -1.65 9.21
N VAL A 143 7.85 -0.63 8.84
CA VAL A 143 6.42 -0.75 8.54
C VAL A 143 6.13 -0.42 7.07
N MET A 144 5.18 -1.12 6.47
CA MET A 144 4.66 -0.83 5.14
C MET A 144 3.23 -0.31 5.25
N ILE A 145 2.98 0.86 4.64
CA ILE A 145 1.67 1.50 4.63
C ILE A 145 0.95 1.18 3.32
N GLY A 146 -0.31 0.80 3.45
CA GLY A 146 -1.21 0.55 2.33
C GLY A 146 -2.31 1.61 2.31
N ARG A 147 -3.56 1.20 2.54
CA ARG A 147 -4.77 2.02 2.38
C ARG A 147 -4.76 3.41 3.04
N ALA A 148 -4.00 3.64 4.11
CA ALA A 148 -3.95 4.95 4.77
C ALA A 148 -3.44 6.09 3.86
N HIS A 149 -2.61 5.79 2.84
CA HIS A 149 -2.15 6.82 1.89
C HIS A 149 -3.22 7.27 0.88
N TYR A 150 -4.38 6.61 0.81
CA TYR A 150 -5.44 6.96 -0.13
C TYR A 150 -6.02 8.34 0.25
N GLY A 151 -5.86 9.32 -0.64
CA GLY A 151 -6.24 10.71 -0.38
C GLY A 151 -5.21 11.49 0.45
N ALA A 152 -4.10 10.85 0.85
CA ALA A 152 -3.02 11.48 1.61
C ALA A 152 -1.65 10.84 1.25
N PRO A 153 -1.17 10.97 0.00
CA PRO A 153 0.09 10.34 -0.42
C PRO A 153 1.33 10.79 0.38
N TRP A 154 1.31 12.01 0.94
CA TRP A 154 2.36 12.53 1.82
C TRP A 154 2.47 11.79 3.16
N LEU A 155 1.45 11.01 3.56
CA LEU A 155 1.38 10.37 4.87
C LEU A 155 2.60 9.49 5.18
N VAL A 156 3.09 8.73 4.19
CA VAL A 156 4.27 7.86 4.39
C VAL A 156 5.50 8.67 4.75
N GLY A 157 5.75 9.77 4.04
CA GLY A 157 6.85 10.68 4.32
C GLY A 157 6.68 11.40 5.66
N SER A 158 5.46 11.81 6.00
CA SER A 158 5.11 12.42 7.28
C SER A 158 5.40 11.49 8.46
N ILE A 159 4.98 10.22 8.38
CA ILE A 159 5.26 9.20 9.39
C ILE A 159 6.76 8.97 9.54
N ALA A 160 7.48 8.82 8.43
CA ALA A 160 8.93 8.61 8.45
C ALA A 160 9.69 9.80 9.07
N ARG A 161 9.30 11.03 8.73
CA ARG A 161 9.90 12.25 9.30
C ARG A 161 9.62 12.37 10.79
N THR A 162 8.39 12.08 11.21
CA THR A 162 8.00 12.07 12.63
C THR A 162 8.84 11.06 13.42
N ALA A 163 8.99 9.84 12.88
CA ALA A 163 9.83 8.80 13.48
C ALA A 163 11.31 9.20 13.60
N ALA A 164 11.80 10.04 12.68
CA ALA A 164 13.15 10.60 12.71
C ALA A 164 13.27 11.89 13.55
N GLY A 165 12.21 12.34 14.22
CA GLY A 165 12.22 13.54 15.07
C GLY A 165 12.14 14.87 14.30
N PHE A 166 11.77 14.84 13.02
CA PHE A 166 11.61 16.04 12.20
C PHE A 166 10.16 16.53 12.15
N VAL A 167 9.99 17.84 11.97
CA VAL A 167 8.70 18.43 11.61
C VAL A 167 8.27 17.93 10.23
N THR A 168 7.00 17.56 10.13
CA THR A 168 6.38 17.01 8.93
C THR A 168 6.04 18.12 7.93
N ASP A 169 6.14 17.80 6.65
CA ASP A 169 5.69 18.66 5.56
C ASP A 169 4.43 18.01 4.98
N THR A 170 3.27 18.55 5.37
CA THR A 170 1.96 18.05 4.95
C THR A 170 1.16 19.23 4.41
N PRO A 171 0.53 19.10 3.22
CA PRO A 171 -0.26 20.20 2.67
C PRO A 171 -1.33 20.65 3.66
N GLU A 172 -1.33 21.94 4.00
CA GLU A 172 -2.34 22.49 4.90
C GLU A 172 -3.74 22.39 4.24
N PRO A 173 -4.79 22.06 5.02
CA PRO A 173 -6.15 22.04 4.51
C PRO A 173 -6.54 23.36 3.82
N GLY A 174 -7.34 23.25 2.76
CA GLY A 174 -7.78 24.41 1.97
C GLY A 174 -6.95 24.60 0.70
N GLY A 175 -6.39 25.79 0.51
CA GLY A 175 -5.72 26.18 -0.74
C GLY A 175 -4.52 25.31 -1.09
N GLU A 176 -3.62 25.08 -0.13
CA GLU A 176 -2.39 24.31 -0.34
C GLU A 176 -2.68 22.84 -0.69
N LEU A 177 -3.57 22.20 0.08
CA LEU A 177 -4.09 20.87 -0.25
C LEU A 177 -4.69 20.83 -1.66
N ALA A 178 -5.49 21.83 -2.04
CA ALA A 178 -6.10 21.88 -3.36
C ALA A 178 -5.05 22.06 -4.47
N ASP A 179 -4.01 22.87 -4.25
CA ASP A 179 -2.87 22.99 -5.15
C ASP A 179 -2.13 21.65 -5.31
N TYR A 180 -1.82 20.97 -4.21
CA TYR A 180 -1.19 19.65 -4.25
C TYR A 180 -2.01 18.64 -5.05
N VAL A 181 -3.32 18.54 -4.76
CA VAL A 181 -4.20 17.56 -5.41
C VAL A 181 -4.37 17.85 -6.89
N THR A 182 -4.45 19.13 -7.27
CA THR A 182 -4.59 19.51 -8.68
C THR A 182 -3.29 19.32 -9.47
N ALA A 183 -2.12 19.55 -8.86
CA ALA A 183 -0.82 19.21 -9.44
C ALA A 183 -0.71 17.69 -9.67
N HIS A 184 -1.07 16.88 -8.65
CA HIS A 184 -1.07 15.43 -8.79
C HIS A 184 -2.04 14.93 -9.88
N TYR A 185 -3.16 15.61 -10.09
CA TYR A 185 -4.05 15.33 -11.21
C TYR A 185 -3.36 15.58 -12.56
N GLU A 186 -2.67 16.71 -12.69
CA GLU A 186 -1.92 17.08 -13.91
C GLU A 186 -0.77 16.10 -14.19
N ASP A 187 -0.04 15.66 -13.16
CA ASP A 187 1.01 14.65 -13.30
C ASP A 187 0.47 13.33 -13.87
N MET A 188 -0.71 12.88 -13.43
CA MET A 188 -1.36 11.69 -14.00
C MET A 188 -1.74 11.90 -15.48
N LEU A 189 -2.17 13.09 -15.87
CA LEU A 189 -2.48 13.39 -17.28
C LEU A 189 -1.22 13.43 -18.14
N SER A 190 -0.13 13.98 -17.59
CA SER A 190 1.17 14.01 -18.25
C SER A 190 1.72 12.60 -18.46
N LEU A 191 1.65 11.75 -17.43
CA LEU A 191 2.18 10.39 -17.46
C LEU A 191 1.38 9.45 -18.37
N TYR A 192 0.04 9.46 -18.27
CA TYR A 192 -0.81 8.49 -18.97
C TYR A 192 -1.43 9.03 -20.26
N GLY A 193 -1.18 10.30 -20.59
CA GLY A 193 -1.90 11.04 -21.62
C GLY A 193 -3.34 11.39 -21.21
N MET A 194 -3.93 12.36 -21.91
CA MET A 194 -5.21 12.98 -21.52
C MET A 194 -6.36 11.97 -21.35
N GLY A 195 -6.59 11.10 -22.34
CA GLY A 195 -7.70 10.15 -22.33
C GLY A 195 -7.59 9.11 -21.21
N PRO A 196 -6.54 8.27 -21.19
CA PRO A 196 -6.31 7.30 -20.12
C PRO A 196 -6.10 7.97 -18.76
N GLY A 197 -5.37 9.08 -18.71
CA GLY A 197 -5.06 9.82 -17.49
C GLY A 197 -6.31 10.27 -16.73
N VAL A 198 -7.30 10.85 -17.42
CA VAL A 198 -8.59 11.21 -16.80
C VAL A 198 -9.23 9.99 -16.15
N ARG A 199 -9.23 8.82 -16.81
CA ARG A 199 -9.85 7.60 -16.26
C ARG A 199 -9.06 7.03 -15.08
N HIS A 200 -7.73 7.04 -15.16
CA HIS A 200 -6.86 6.58 -14.08
C HIS A 200 -6.96 7.48 -12.84
N ALA A 201 -7.09 8.79 -13.04
CA ALA A 201 -7.19 9.77 -11.97
C ALA A 201 -8.45 9.60 -11.11
N ARG A 202 -9.58 9.16 -11.69
CA ARG A 202 -10.89 9.07 -11.00
C ARG A 202 -10.81 8.42 -9.62
N LYS A 203 -10.09 7.30 -9.49
CA LYS A 203 -9.97 6.60 -8.20
C LYS A 203 -9.27 7.48 -7.15
N HIS A 204 -8.23 8.21 -7.55
CA HIS A 204 -7.46 9.09 -6.67
C HIS A 204 -8.29 10.33 -6.29
N LEU A 205 -9.00 10.92 -7.26
CA LEU A 205 -9.91 12.04 -7.00
C LEU A 205 -11.00 11.64 -6.00
N GLY A 206 -11.59 10.45 -6.17
CA GLY A 206 -12.54 9.87 -5.23
C GLY A 206 -11.96 9.79 -3.82
N TRP A 207 -10.74 9.27 -3.67
CA TRP A 207 -10.08 9.18 -2.35
C TRP A 207 -9.84 10.55 -1.71
N TYR A 208 -9.42 11.57 -2.47
CA TYR A 208 -9.28 12.92 -1.95
C TYR A 208 -10.61 13.51 -1.50
N LEU A 209 -11.66 13.35 -2.30
CA LEU A 209 -12.99 13.84 -1.94
C LEU A 209 -13.55 13.10 -0.73
N ASP A 210 -13.34 11.79 -0.61
CA ASP A 210 -13.80 11.01 0.55
C ASP A 210 -13.13 11.49 1.85
N LEU A 211 -11.84 11.83 1.80
CA LEU A 211 -11.08 12.24 2.99
C LEU A 211 -11.25 13.72 3.33
N HIS A 212 -11.24 14.60 2.34
CA HIS A 212 -11.10 16.05 2.55
C HIS A 212 -12.34 16.87 2.18
N ALA A 213 -13.27 16.30 1.41
CA ALA A 213 -14.51 16.98 1.01
C ALA A 213 -15.70 16.00 0.94
N PRO A 214 -15.98 15.23 2.01
CA PRO A 214 -16.98 14.17 1.99
C PRO A 214 -18.40 14.69 1.68
N GLU A 215 -18.64 15.98 1.91
CA GLU A 215 -19.94 16.64 1.72
C GLU A 215 -20.10 17.29 0.35
N THR A 216 -19.15 17.06 -0.57
CA THR A 216 -19.25 17.55 -1.95
C THR A 216 -20.60 17.14 -2.54
N PRO A 217 -21.41 18.09 -3.07
CA PRO A 217 -22.70 17.79 -3.67
C PRO A 217 -22.61 16.69 -4.73
N ILE A 218 -23.59 15.80 -4.77
CA ILE A 218 -23.53 14.58 -5.58
C ILE A 218 -23.37 14.86 -7.07
N ASP A 219 -23.97 15.93 -7.57
CA ASP A 219 -23.85 16.40 -8.95
C ASP A 219 -22.45 16.92 -9.26
N ILE A 220 -21.84 17.68 -8.34
CA ILE A 220 -20.47 18.17 -8.45
C ILE A 220 -19.48 17.00 -8.40
N ARG A 221 -19.63 16.09 -7.44
CA ARG A 221 -18.82 14.86 -7.35
C ARG A 221 -18.94 14.05 -8.63
N HIS A 222 -20.15 13.86 -9.16
CA HIS A 222 -20.34 13.13 -10.42
C HIS A 222 -19.61 13.79 -11.59
N ARG A 223 -19.65 15.12 -11.69
CA ARG A 223 -18.94 15.88 -12.73
C ARG A 223 -17.42 15.77 -12.61
N ILE A 224 -16.86 15.83 -11.40
CA ILE A 224 -15.43 15.60 -11.15
C ILE A 224 -15.04 14.19 -11.59
N MET A 225 -15.84 13.19 -11.24
CA MET A 225 -15.52 11.78 -11.45
C MET A 225 -15.73 11.30 -12.89
N THR A 226 -16.56 11.98 -13.69
CA THR A 226 -16.89 11.54 -15.06
C THR A 226 -16.44 12.51 -16.14
N GLY A 227 -16.11 13.75 -15.78
CA GLY A 227 -15.70 14.80 -16.72
C GLY A 227 -14.49 14.40 -17.56
N THR A 228 -14.50 14.84 -18.82
CA THR A 228 -13.44 14.59 -19.81
C THR A 228 -12.60 15.82 -20.11
N GLU A 229 -13.01 16.99 -19.61
CA GLU A 229 -12.34 18.28 -19.78
C GLU A 229 -11.51 18.61 -18.53
N PRO A 230 -10.17 18.45 -18.54
CA PRO A 230 -9.36 18.58 -17.33
C PRO A 230 -9.43 19.94 -16.65
N VAL A 231 -9.59 21.01 -17.43
CA VAL A 231 -9.76 22.37 -16.89
C VAL A 231 -11.00 22.46 -16.01
N ILE A 232 -12.11 21.83 -16.43
CA ILE A 232 -13.35 21.81 -15.66
C ILE A 232 -13.20 20.93 -14.42
N VAL A 233 -12.61 19.75 -14.57
CA VAL A 233 -12.38 18.82 -13.44
C VAL A 233 -11.49 19.47 -12.39
N LYS A 234 -10.37 20.07 -12.79
CA LYS A 234 -9.41 20.76 -11.91
C LYS A 234 -10.08 21.87 -11.12
N ARG A 235 -10.87 22.74 -11.77
CA ARG A 235 -11.60 23.82 -11.09
C ARG A 235 -12.58 23.27 -10.06
N LEU A 236 -13.48 22.35 -10.47
CA LEU A 236 -14.49 21.80 -9.57
C LEU A 236 -13.86 21.06 -8.37
N LEU A 237 -12.76 20.35 -8.60
CA LEU A 237 -12.02 19.66 -7.57
C LEU A 237 -11.39 20.65 -6.57
N ARG A 238 -10.76 21.72 -7.05
CA ARG A 238 -10.22 22.78 -6.19
C ARG A 238 -11.31 23.39 -5.31
N ASP A 239 -12.41 23.81 -5.93
CA ASP A 239 -13.52 24.46 -5.22
C ASP A 239 -14.10 23.53 -4.14
N ALA A 240 -14.27 22.24 -4.45
CA ALA A 240 -14.77 21.24 -3.50
C ALA A 240 -13.83 21.05 -2.29
N LEU A 241 -12.51 21.00 -2.51
CA LEU A 241 -11.52 20.83 -1.44
C LEU A 241 -11.44 22.06 -0.53
N ILE A 242 -11.51 23.27 -1.09
CA ILE A 242 -11.54 24.51 -0.31
C ILE A 242 -12.81 24.57 0.55
N ALA A 243 -13.98 24.33 -0.05
CA ALA A 243 -15.24 24.30 0.69
C ALA A 243 -15.27 23.21 1.78
N GLY A 244 -14.65 22.05 1.52
CA GLY A 244 -14.50 20.99 2.51
C GLY A 244 -13.72 21.42 3.76
N CYS A 245 -12.67 22.22 3.58
CA CYS A 245 -11.91 22.83 4.67
C CYS A 245 -12.78 23.79 5.51
N GLU A 246 -13.49 24.70 4.85
CA GLU A 246 -14.37 25.68 5.51
C GLU A 246 -15.45 25.01 6.36
N ASN A 247 -16.10 23.96 5.82
CA ASN A 247 -17.12 23.19 6.53
C ASN A 247 -16.54 22.46 7.76
N SER A 248 -15.32 21.93 7.65
CA SER A 248 -14.62 21.26 8.75
C SER A 248 -14.29 22.25 9.88
N MET A 249 -13.82 23.45 9.53
CA MET A 249 -13.56 24.52 10.52
C MET A 249 -14.83 24.96 11.23
N ALA A 250 -15.93 25.18 10.50
CA ALA A 250 -17.20 25.60 11.08
C ALA A 250 -17.72 24.60 12.14
N ARG A 251 -17.49 23.29 11.93
CA ARG A 251 -17.85 22.24 12.90
C ARG A 251 -17.01 22.22 14.16
N ARG A 252 -15.75 22.63 14.10
CA ARG A 252 -14.86 22.66 15.28
C ARG A 252 -15.20 23.80 16.24
N VAL A 253 -15.92 24.82 15.75
CA VAL A 253 -16.29 26.02 16.50
C VAL A 253 -17.72 25.92 17.08
N ALA A 254 -18.51 24.95 16.61
CA ALA A 254 -19.88 24.66 17.07
C ALA A 254 -19.91 23.57 18.15
#